data_AF-A0A0F7TRT3-F1
#
_entry.id   AF-A0A0F7TRT3-F1
#
_cell.length_a   1.000
_cell.length_b   1.000
_cell.length_c   1.000
_cell.angle_alpha   90.00
_cell.angle_beta   90.00
_cell.angle_gamma   90.00
#
_symmetry.space_group_name_H-M   'P 1'
#
loop_
_entity.id
_entity.type
_entity.pdbx_description
1 polymer ?
#
loop_
_entity_poly.entity_id
_entity_poly.type
_entity_poly.pdbx_seq_one_letter_code
_entity_poly.pdbx_strand_id
1 'polypeptide(L)'
;MQPRRELMAREGFFYSGKREEERIADKLVNVEFAMIQCMGEVMQAECTSCVKHLGPWAKCIRLSGGEGEKGTCGNCRWNGQAKRCSLSNAEADTDSPRHLPVDTVVESLLTIT
;
A
#
# COMPACT_ATOMS: atom_id res chain seq x y z
N MET A 1 -12.39 -5.58 6.81
CA MET A 1 -11.56 -5.46 5.60
C MET A 1 -10.57 -6.61 5.61
N GLN A 2 -10.52 -7.44 4.57
CA GLN A 2 -9.54 -8.54 4.49
C GLN A 2 -8.25 -8.06 3.82
N PRO A 3 -7.06 -8.55 4.24
CA PRO A 3 -5.81 -8.21 3.57
C PRO A 3 -5.84 -8.73 2.13
N ARG A 4 -5.35 -7.93 1.19
CA ARG A 4 -5.26 -8.32 -0.24
C ARG A 4 -4.04 -9.20 -0.51
N ARG A 5 -3.02 -9.14 0.36
CA ARG A 5 -1.76 -9.88 0.24
C ARG A 5 -1.05 -10.02 1.58
N GLU A 6 -0.15 -10.98 1.63
CA GLU A 6 0.84 -11.09 2.70
C GLU A 6 1.92 -10.01 2.58
N LEU A 7 2.49 -9.67 3.73
CA LEU A 7 3.55 -8.69 3.83
C LEU A 7 4.88 -9.36 3.49
N MET A 8 5.41 -9.06 2.30
CA MET A 8 6.64 -9.67 1.81
C MET A 8 7.81 -8.71 1.96
N ALA A 9 8.72 -9.01 2.88
CA ALA A 9 9.98 -8.29 3.03
C ALA A 9 10.92 -8.55 1.85
N ARG A 10 11.81 -7.59 1.57
CA ARG A 10 12.99 -7.83 0.74
C ARG A 10 13.92 -8.76 1.48
N GLU A 11 14.54 -9.67 0.73
CA GLU A 11 15.61 -10.52 1.26
C GLU A 11 16.69 -9.65 1.92
N GLY A 12 17.21 -10.10 3.05
CA GLY A 12 18.26 -9.35 3.76
C GLY A 12 17.74 -8.27 4.71
N PHE A 13 16.56 -7.67 4.48
CA PHE A 13 16.20 -6.41 5.14
C PHE A 13 16.01 -6.56 6.66
N PHE A 14 15.43 -7.68 7.10
CA PHE A 14 15.21 -7.98 8.51
C PHE A 14 16.21 -8.97 9.11
N TYR A 15 17.40 -9.15 8.52
CA TYR A 15 18.51 -9.90 9.17
C TYR A 15 19.00 -9.25 10.48
N SER A 16 18.42 -8.10 10.81
CA SER A 16 18.07 -7.68 12.16
C SER A 16 18.01 -8.78 13.23
N GLY A 17 18.76 -8.71 14.35
CA GLY A 17 18.41 -9.53 15.53
C GLY A 17 16.99 -9.27 16.09
N LYS A 18 16.34 -8.17 15.65
CA LYS A 18 14.91 -7.89 15.87
C LYS A 18 14.05 -8.52 14.79
N ARG A 19 12.95 -9.14 15.22
CA ARG A 19 11.93 -9.72 14.34
C ARG A 19 11.24 -8.65 13.47
N GLU A 20 10.61 -9.10 12.38
CA GLU A 20 9.86 -8.21 11.49
C GLU A 20 8.74 -7.46 12.24
N GLU A 21 7.96 -8.17 13.05
CA GLU A 21 6.81 -7.61 13.74
C GLU A 21 7.23 -6.56 14.77
N GLU A 22 8.37 -6.78 15.42
CA GLU A 22 8.97 -5.81 16.35
C GLU A 22 9.33 -4.51 15.63
N ARG A 23 9.86 -4.58 14.40
CA ARG A 23 10.22 -3.40 13.61
C ARG A 23 9.01 -2.65 13.07
N ILE A 24 7.96 -3.39 12.73
CA ILE A 24 6.67 -2.80 12.39
C ILE A 24 6.10 -2.07 13.61
N ALA A 25 6.15 -2.70 14.79
CA ALA A 25 5.61 -2.16 16.03
C ALA A 25 6.47 -1.03 16.65
N ASP A 26 7.75 -0.90 16.29
CA ASP A 26 8.67 0.13 16.82
C ASP A 26 8.12 1.56 16.61
N LYS A 27 7.29 1.81 15.59
CA LYS A 27 6.70 3.13 15.31
C LYS A 27 5.31 3.00 14.70
N LEU A 28 4.36 3.85 15.11
CA LEU A 28 3.01 3.88 14.54
C LEU A 28 3.01 4.06 13.01
N VAL A 29 3.91 4.91 12.51
CA VAL A 29 4.14 5.12 11.07
C VAL A 29 4.42 3.78 10.36
N ASN A 30 5.22 2.89 10.94
CA ASN A 30 5.56 1.61 10.34
C ASN A 30 4.35 0.66 10.30
N VAL A 31 3.51 0.67 11.33
CA VAL A 31 2.24 -0.08 11.38
C VAL A 31 1.29 0.37 10.26
N GLU A 32 1.08 1.67 10.12
CA GLU A 32 0.21 2.23 9.07
C GLU A 32 0.69 1.84 7.66
N PHE A 33 1.99 1.81 7.41
CA PHE A 33 2.52 1.48 6.08
C PHE A 33 2.67 -0.01 5.83
N ALA A 34 2.79 -0.85 6.87
CA ALA A 34 2.57 -2.28 6.74
C ALA A 34 1.11 -2.56 6.31
N MET A 35 0.12 -1.84 6.85
CA MET A 35 -1.27 -1.95 6.39
C MET A 35 -1.44 -1.56 4.91
N ILE A 36 -0.81 -0.48 4.46
CA ILE A 36 -0.81 -0.12 3.03
C ILE A 36 -0.20 -1.22 2.16
N GLN A 37 0.87 -1.86 2.63
CA GLN A 37 1.45 -2.98 1.91
C GLN A 37 0.52 -4.18 1.84
N CYS A 38 -0.31 -4.43 2.85
CA CYS A 38 -1.31 -5.51 2.79
C CYS A 38 -2.56 -5.14 1.96
N MET A 39 -2.92 -3.86 1.86
CA MET A 39 -4.22 -3.44 1.30
C MET A 39 -4.17 -2.62 0.01
N GLY A 40 -3.05 -1.97 -0.29
CA GLY A 40 -2.95 -1.03 -1.41
C GLY A 40 -2.96 -1.70 -2.78
N GLU A 41 -2.52 -0.99 -3.80
CA GLU A 41 -2.33 -1.47 -5.16
C GLU A 41 -0.83 -1.50 -5.49
N VAL A 42 -0.40 -2.55 -6.18
CA VAL A 42 0.97 -2.65 -6.67
C VAL A 42 1.11 -1.68 -7.83
N MET A 43 2.07 -0.78 -7.75
CA MET A 43 2.31 0.18 -8.83
C MET A 43 2.88 -0.53 -10.05
N GLN A 44 2.38 -0.20 -11.24
CA GLN A 44 2.88 -0.74 -12.51
C GLN A 44 4.37 -0.40 -12.71
N ALA A 45 4.76 0.83 -12.36
CA ALA A 45 6.14 1.27 -12.29
C ALA A 45 6.52 1.61 -10.84
N GLU A 46 7.66 1.10 -10.38
CA GLU A 46 8.17 1.44 -9.06
C GLU A 46 8.58 2.93 -8.98
N CYS A 47 8.42 3.53 -7.80
CA CYS A 47 8.95 4.88 -7.56
C CYS A 47 10.48 4.88 -7.58
N THR A 48 11.09 6.04 -7.83
CA THR A 48 12.56 6.20 -7.92
C THR A 48 13.33 5.66 -6.72
N SER A 49 12.77 5.76 -5.51
CA SER A 49 13.36 5.20 -4.29
C SER A 49 13.23 3.68 -4.21
N CYS A 50 12.11 3.12 -4.66
CA CYS A 50 11.88 1.67 -4.64
C CYS A 50 12.78 0.92 -5.63
N VAL A 51 13.03 1.52 -6.81
CA VAL A 51 14.01 1.01 -7.79
C VAL A 51 15.40 0.89 -7.18
N LYS A 52 15.75 1.78 -6.25
CA LYS A 52 17.01 1.74 -5.48
C LYS A 52 16.95 0.83 -4.25
N HIS A 53 15.94 -0.04 -4.17
CA HIS A 53 15.69 -0.96 -3.05
C HIS A 53 15.54 -0.28 -1.68
N LEU A 54 15.05 0.96 -1.66
CA LEU A 54 14.89 1.70 -0.41
C LEU A 54 13.56 1.37 0.27
N GLY A 55 13.64 0.77 1.46
CA GLY A 55 12.50 0.35 2.27
C GLY A 55 12.41 -1.18 2.41
N PRO A 56 11.64 -1.66 3.39
CA PRO A 56 11.62 -3.08 3.77
C PRO A 56 10.94 -4.01 2.79
N TRP A 57 9.99 -3.52 1.98
CA TRP A 57 9.00 -4.38 1.33
C TRP A 57 9.36 -4.66 -0.13
N ALA A 58 9.09 -5.88 -0.57
CA ALA A 58 9.44 -6.37 -1.90
C ALA A 58 8.73 -5.61 -3.04
N LYS A 59 7.56 -5.02 -2.78
CA LYS A 59 6.75 -4.33 -3.78
C LYS A 59 6.56 -2.85 -3.46
N CYS A 60 6.53 -2.03 -4.51
CA CYS A 60 6.12 -0.63 -4.43
C CYS A 60 4.59 -0.56 -4.44
N ILE A 61 3.98 -0.36 -3.26
CA ILE A 61 2.52 -0.39 -3.08
C ILE A 61 2.00 0.92 -2.50
N ARG A 62 0.89 1.41 -3.03
CA ARG A 62 0.23 2.66 -2.64
C ARG A 62 -1.25 2.41 -2.33
N LEU A 63 -1.85 3.19 -1.44
CA LEU A 63 -3.30 3.16 -1.25
C LEU A 63 -4.01 3.96 -2.34
N SER A 64 -5.05 3.39 -2.94
CA SER A 64 -5.90 4.08 -3.92
C SER A 64 -6.60 5.26 -3.25
N GLY A 65 -6.68 6.40 -3.94
CA GLY A 65 -7.28 7.64 -3.40
C GLY A 65 -6.49 8.29 -2.24
N GLY A 66 -5.26 7.86 -1.96
CA GLY A 66 -4.40 8.52 -0.97
C GLY A 66 -3.86 9.86 -1.49
N GLU A 67 -3.94 10.90 -0.67
CA GLU A 67 -3.44 12.25 -0.97
C GLU A 67 -2.26 12.66 -0.08
N GLY A 68 -1.44 13.60 -0.55
CA GLY A 68 -0.28 14.11 0.17
C GLY A 68 0.66 12.98 0.60
N GLU A 69 1.03 12.95 1.89
CA GLU A 69 1.83 11.83 2.40
C GLU A 69 1.12 10.48 2.24
N LYS A 70 -0.21 10.41 2.41
CA LYS A 70 -0.98 9.16 2.26
C LYS A 70 -0.98 8.63 0.82
N GLY A 71 -0.65 9.49 -0.16
CA GLY A 71 -0.46 9.13 -1.57
C GLY A 71 0.92 8.54 -1.89
N THR A 72 1.82 8.42 -0.93
CA THR A 72 3.15 7.80 -1.16
C THR A 72 3.13 6.30 -0.88
N CYS A 73 4.08 5.57 -1.46
CA CYS A 73 4.13 4.12 -1.28
C CYS A 73 4.57 3.71 0.15
N GLY A 74 4.15 2.52 0.58
CA GLY A 74 4.46 2.01 1.92
C GLY A 74 5.97 1.86 2.19
N ASN A 75 6.75 1.54 1.15
CA ASN A 75 8.21 1.56 1.24
C ASN A 75 8.75 2.93 1.60
N CYS A 76 8.31 3.98 0.89
CA CYS A 76 8.87 5.31 1.07
C CYS A 76 8.51 5.92 2.42
N ARG A 77 7.33 5.62 2.97
CA ARG A 77 6.92 6.14 4.28
C ARG A 77 7.51 5.41 5.47
N TRP A 78 8.07 4.22 5.27
CA TRP A 78 8.79 3.52 6.32
C TRP A 78 9.76 4.47 7.04
N ASN A 79 9.72 4.49 8.38
CA ASN A 79 10.47 5.43 9.21
C ASN A 79 10.24 6.94 8.91
N GLY A 80 9.06 7.31 8.43
CA GLY A 80 8.67 8.71 8.19
C GLY A 80 9.32 9.36 6.97
N GLN A 81 9.79 8.58 6.00
CA GLN A 81 10.59 9.07 4.87
C GLN A 81 9.76 9.45 3.63
N ALA A 82 8.49 9.83 3.78
CA ALA A 82 7.53 10.02 2.68
C ALA A 82 8.05 10.89 1.53
N LYS A 83 8.83 11.94 1.84
CA LYS A 83 9.39 12.91 0.89
C LYS A 83 10.31 12.30 -0.19
N ARG A 84 10.82 11.08 -0.01
CA ARG A 84 11.65 10.39 -1.02
C ARG A 84 10.83 9.71 -2.12
N CYS A 85 9.50 9.68 -1.98
CA CYS A 85 8.62 9.02 -2.93
C CYS A 85 8.32 9.92 -4.12
N SER A 86 8.65 9.47 -5.34
CA SER A 86 8.25 10.16 -6.57
C SER A 86 6.77 9.98 -6.94
N LEU A 87 5.98 9.28 -6.13
CA LEU A 87 4.54 9.05 -6.37
C LEU A 87 3.63 10.02 -5.60
N SER A 88 4.18 10.91 -4.77
CA SER A 88 3.40 11.84 -3.93
C SER A 88 2.46 12.75 -4.71
N ASN A 89 2.72 12.92 -6.02
CA ASN A 89 1.98 13.81 -6.92
C ASN A 89 1.43 13.08 -8.15
N ALA A 90 1.53 11.76 -8.23
CA ALA A 90 0.96 11.01 -9.34
C ALA A 90 -0.55 10.90 -9.11
N GLU A 91 -1.36 11.48 -9.99
CA GLU A 91 -2.81 11.33 -9.95
C GLU A 91 -3.15 9.83 -9.86
N ALA A 92 -4.10 9.49 -9.01
CA ALA A 92 -4.61 8.12 -8.98
C ALA A 92 -5.19 7.82 -10.36
N ASP A 93 -4.59 6.88 -11.10
CA ASP A 93 -5.26 6.29 -12.26
C ASP A 93 -6.63 5.82 -11.80
N THR A 94 -7.67 6.48 -12.30
CA THR A 94 -9.07 6.34 -11.89
C THR A 94 -9.75 5.11 -12.50
N ASP A 95 -8.98 4.13 -12.99
CA ASP A 95 -9.52 3.00 -13.74
C ASP A 95 -9.72 1.70 -12.93
N SER A 96 -9.54 1.76 -11.60
CA SER A 96 -9.92 0.62 -10.74
C SER A 96 -11.45 0.64 -10.57
N PRO A 97 -12.18 -0.45 -10.89
CA PRO A 97 -13.63 -0.48 -10.70
C PRO A 97 -13.92 -0.21 -9.23
N ARG A 98 -14.49 0.97 -8.96
CA ARG A 98 -15.07 1.28 -7.66
C ARG A 98 -15.94 0.09 -7.29
N HIS A 99 -15.70 -0.52 -6.13
CA HIS A 99 -16.66 -1.43 -5.54
C HIS A 99 -18.03 -0.74 -5.62
N LEU A 100 -18.91 -1.27 -6.46
CA LEU A 100 -20.29 -0.81 -6.51
C LEU A 100 -20.85 -0.96 -5.09
N PRO A 101 -21.61 0.03 -4.58
CA PRO A 101 -22.33 -0.14 -3.34
C PRO A 101 -23.13 -1.43 -3.39
N VAL A 102 -23.06 -2.24 -2.32
CA VAL A 102 -23.80 -3.51 -2.18
C VAL A 102 -25.30 -3.35 -2.48
N ASP A 103 -25.82 -2.14 -2.30
CA ASP A 103 -27.24 -1.83 -2.48
C ASP A 103 -27.71 -1.89 -3.94
N THR A 104 -26.82 -1.77 -4.93
CA THR A 104 -27.20 -1.78 -6.36
C THR A 104 -27.49 -3.19 -6.90
N VAL A 105 -27.00 -4.24 -6.24
CA VAL A 105 -27.14 -5.63 -6.73
C VAL A 105 -28.54 -6.19 -6.46
N VAL A 106 -29.29 -5.61 -5.52
CA VAL A 106 -30.62 -6.11 -5.12
C VAL A 106 -31.73 -5.66 -6.08
N GLU A 107 -31.65 -4.45 -6.65
CA GLU A 107 -32.71 -3.93 -7.55
C GLU A 107 -32.70 -4.58 -8.94
N SER A 108 -31.57 -5.09 -9.42
CA SER A 108 -31.48 -5.71 -10.75
C SER A 108 -32.06 -7.13 -10.81
N LEU A 109 -32.31 -7.78 -9.67
CA LEU A 109 -32.91 -9.13 -9.61
C LEU A 109 -34.44 -9.11 -9.50
N LEU A 110 -35.04 -7.96 -9.19
CA LEU A 110 -36.49 -7.80 -9.01
C LEU A 110 -37.23 -7.36 -10.29
N THR A 111 -36.53 -7.15 -11.40
CA THR A 111 -37.13 -6.77 -12.70
C THR A 111 -37.25 -7.93 -13.69
N ILE A 112 -36.90 -9.16 -13.29
CA ILE A 112 -36.94 -10.36 -14.16
C ILE A 112 -37.98 -11.40 -13.66
N THR A 113 -38.88 -11.05 -12.74
CA THR A 113 -40.04 -11.89 -12.36
C THR A 113 -41.33 -11.20 -12.73
#